data_AF-A0A957KAM9-F1
#
_entry.id   AF-A0A957KAM9-F1
#
_cell.length_a   1.000
_cell.length_b   1.000
_cell.length_c   1.000
_cell.angle_alpha   90.00
_cell.angle_beta   90.00
_cell.angle_gamma   90.00
#
_symmetry.space_group_name_H-M   'P 1'
#
loop_
_entity.id
_entity.type
_entity.pdbx_description
1 polymer ?
#
loop_
_entity_poly.entity_id
_entity_poly.type
_entity_poly.pdbx_seq_one_letter_code
_entity_poly.pdbx_strand_id
1 'polypeptide(L)'
;MSSATVPRSAGKRRLSETLKNYWLDILLFFAFIIDMNTRFTGLPIHEWLGIAFAVALIYHLMLHWQWISAVTRRLLSRLPNQQRLRYLIDVALFIVMVIVVVTGLWISEVALLQLGIAGDNSRIWRQLHHTSSDLVIFLVALHLALDWKWIIASTKRYVLYPIKRLVRREGAPA
;
A
#
# COMPACT_ATOMS: atom_id res chain seq x y z
N MET A 1 22.23 50.53 -23.02
CA MET A 1 22.14 49.07 -23.29
C MET A 1 21.37 48.45 -22.15
N SER A 2 20.07 48.18 -22.36
CA SER A 2 19.16 47.68 -21.32
C SER A 2 19.21 46.14 -21.30
N SER A 3 19.61 45.57 -20.17
CA SER A 3 19.73 44.11 -20.00
C SER A 3 18.36 43.52 -19.69
N ALA A 4 17.75 42.85 -20.67
CA ALA A 4 16.48 42.17 -20.51
C ALA A 4 16.68 40.86 -19.71
N THR A 5 16.08 40.80 -18.53
CA THR A 5 16.01 39.58 -17.72
C THR A 5 14.95 38.64 -18.29
N VAL A 6 15.38 37.49 -18.81
CA VAL A 6 14.47 36.45 -19.31
C VAL A 6 13.75 35.81 -18.11
N PRO A 7 12.40 35.78 -18.06
CA PRO A 7 11.68 35.13 -16.98
C PRO A 7 11.81 33.60 -17.12
N ARG A 8 12.39 32.94 -16.11
CA ARG A 8 12.42 31.48 -16.01
C ARG A 8 10.99 30.95 -15.90
N SER A 9 10.52 30.23 -16.92
CA SER A 9 9.27 29.49 -16.88
C SER A 9 9.28 28.51 -15.69
N ALA A 10 8.30 28.63 -14.80
CA ALA A 10 8.11 27.72 -13.68
C ALA A 10 7.75 26.32 -14.21
N GLY A 11 8.75 25.45 -14.41
CA GLY A 11 8.52 24.06 -14.79
C GLY A 11 7.67 23.35 -13.73
N LYS A 12 6.60 22.66 -14.15
CA LYS A 12 5.78 21.80 -13.29
C LYS A 12 6.73 20.88 -12.49
N ARG A 13 6.77 21.04 -11.17
CA ARG A 13 7.54 20.15 -10.29
C ARG A 13 6.94 18.75 -10.37
N ARG A 14 7.55 17.86 -11.15
CA ARG A 14 7.24 16.42 -11.09
C ARG A 14 7.53 15.94 -9.66
N LEU A 15 6.54 15.35 -8.99
CA LEU A 15 6.75 14.67 -7.70
C LEU A 15 7.78 13.56 -7.90
N SER A 16 8.70 13.36 -6.95
CA SER A 16 9.65 12.25 -7.02
C SER A 16 8.91 10.92 -6.95
N GLU A 17 9.38 9.90 -7.69
CA GLU A 17 8.74 8.57 -7.71
C GLU A 17 8.63 7.97 -6.30
N THR A 18 9.64 8.19 -5.44
CA THR A 18 9.59 7.77 -4.04
C THR A 18 8.46 8.42 -3.24
N LEU A 19 8.12 9.68 -3.53
CA LEU A 19 7.02 10.36 -2.86
C LEU A 19 5.66 9.79 -3.31
N LYS A 20 5.51 9.47 -4.59
CA LYS A 20 4.31 8.81 -5.11
C LYS A 20 4.10 7.45 -4.46
N ASN A 21 5.15 6.63 -4.40
CA ASN A 21 5.08 5.31 -3.77
C ASN A 21 4.72 5.43 -2.28
N TYR A 22 5.37 6.34 -1.56
CA TYR A 22 5.03 6.57 -0.15
C TYR A 22 3.56 6.94 0.07
N TRP A 23 2.98 7.81 -0.77
CA TRP A 23 1.55 8.14 -0.67
C TRP A 23 0.64 7.00 -1.09
N LEU A 24 1.03 6.20 -2.08
CA LEU A 24 0.30 4.99 -2.46
C LEU A 24 0.27 3.99 -1.30
N ASP A 25 1.39 3.80 -0.61
CA ASP A 25 1.47 2.90 0.56
C ASP A 25 0.58 3.38 1.70
N ILE A 26 0.56 4.69 1.96
CA ILE A 26 -0.35 5.30 2.94
C ILE A 26 -1.81 5.07 2.54
N LEU A 27 -2.16 5.30 1.28
CA LEU A 27 -3.52 5.08 0.77
C LEU A 27 -3.95 3.63 0.92
N LEU A 28 -3.10 2.68 0.50
CA LEU A 28 -3.36 1.24 0.63
C LEU A 28 -3.52 0.84 2.09
N PHE A 29 -2.70 1.37 2.99
CA PHE A 29 -2.79 1.07 4.41
C PHE A 29 -4.13 1.50 5.03
N PHE A 30 -4.58 2.72 4.73
CA PHE A 30 -5.88 3.19 5.24
C PHE A 30 -7.06 2.49 4.56
N ALA A 31 -6.98 2.23 3.26
CA ALA A 31 -7.99 1.45 2.54
C ALA A 31 -8.14 0.06 3.16
N PHE A 32 -7.02 -0.61 3.46
CA PHE A 32 -6.99 -1.89 4.16
C PHE A 32 -7.67 -1.81 5.53
N ILE A 33 -7.33 -0.83 6.37
CA ILE A 33 -7.95 -0.69 7.71
C ILE A 33 -9.46 -0.51 7.62
N ILE A 34 -9.93 0.32 6.69
CA ILE A 34 -11.37 0.57 6.50
C ILE A 34 -12.05 -0.72 6.03
N ASP A 35 -11.44 -1.42 5.08
CA ASP A 35 -11.99 -2.65 4.50
C ASP A 35 -12.09 -3.79 5.53
N MET A 36 -11.14 -3.87 6.47
CA MET A 36 -11.12 -4.88 7.54
C MET A 36 -12.27 -4.75 8.56
N ASN A 37 -13.12 -3.72 8.46
CA ASN A 37 -14.25 -3.52 9.34
C ASN A 37 -15.59 -3.57 8.59
N THR A 38 -16.04 -4.78 8.28
CA THR A 38 -17.32 -5.05 7.61
C THR A 38 -18.55 -4.55 8.37
N ARG A 39 -18.46 -4.40 9.71
CA ARG A 39 -19.55 -3.82 10.51
C ARG A 39 -19.68 -2.31 10.30
N PHE A 40 -18.57 -1.63 10.06
CA PHE A 40 -18.53 -0.20 9.79
C PHE A 40 -18.87 0.12 8.33
N THR A 41 -18.33 -0.65 7.38
CA THR A 41 -18.56 -0.44 5.95
C THR A 41 -19.90 -1.02 5.48
N GLY A 42 -20.34 -2.12 6.07
CA GLY A 42 -21.43 -2.93 5.53
C GLY A 42 -20.98 -3.76 4.32
N LEU A 43 -21.74 -4.83 4.03
CA LEU A 43 -21.36 -5.81 3.00
C LEU A 43 -21.16 -5.18 1.60
N PRO A 44 -22.06 -4.33 1.05
CA PRO A 44 -21.86 -3.78 -0.28
C PRO A 44 -20.60 -2.92 -0.41
N ILE A 45 -20.32 -2.09 0.60
CA ILE A 45 -19.16 -1.21 0.58
C ILE A 45 -17.88 -2.02 0.74
N HIS A 46 -17.85 -3.01 1.62
CA HIS A 46 -16.71 -3.92 1.77
C HIS A 46 -16.35 -4.61 0.45
N GLU A 47 -17.33 -5.16 -0.27
CA GLU A 47 -17.03 -5.85 -1.53
C GLU A 47 -16.50 -4.92 -2.62
N TRP A 48 -17.12 -3.75 -2.80
CA TRP A 48 -16.65 -2.75 -3.77
C TRP A 48 -15.29 -2.15 -3.38
N LEU A 49 -15.08 -1.90 -2.09
CA LEU A 49 -13.80 -1.43 -1.57
C LEU A 49 -12.72 -2.49 -1.74
N GLY A 50 -13.02 -3.76 -1.50
CA GLY A 50 -12.14 -4.90 -1.75
C GLY A 50 -11.74 -5.03 -3.21
N ILE A 51 -12.66 -4.84 -4.17
CA ILE A 51 -12.33 -4.78 -5.61
C ILE A 51 -11.39 -3.60 -5.92
N ALA A 52 -11.71 -2.41 -5.43
CA ALA A 52 -10.87 -1.22 -5.64
C ALA A 52 -9.47 -1.41 -5.02
N PHE A 53 -9.40 -1.99 -3.83
CA PHE A 53 -8.18 -2.35 -3.14
C PHE A 53 -7.37 -3.39 -3.93
N ALA A 54 -8.01 -4.43 -4.48
CA ALA A 54 -7.35 -5.42 -5.33
C ALA A 54 -6.67 -4.78 -6.55
N VAL A 55 -7.36 -3.86 -7.23
CA VAL A 55 -6.80 -3.12 -8.37
C VAL A 55 -5.61 -2.25 -7.94
N ALA A 56 -5.75 -1.51 -6.83
CA ALA A 56 -4.68 -0.67 -6.30
C ALA A 56 -3.46 -1.50 -5.85
N LEU A 57 -3.69 -2.68 -5.28
CA LEU A 57 -2.65 -3.61 -4.87
C LEU A 57 -1.90 -4.17 -6.08
N ILE A 58 -2.61 -4.60 -7.14
CA ILE A 58 -1.97 -5.04 -8.39
C ILE A 58 -1.10 -3.93 -8.97
N TYR A 59 -1.62 -2.70 -9.03
CA TYR A 59 -0.86 -1.54 -9.49
C TYR A 59 0.41 -1.31 -8.65
N HIS A 60 0.29 -1.35 -7.32
CA HIS A 60 1.44 -1.25 -6.42
C HIS A 60 2.48 -2.35 -6.71
N LEU A 61 2.05 -3.59 -6.89
CA LEU A 61 2.95 -4.69 -7.23
C LEU A 61 3.68 -4.48 -8.55
N MET A 62 2.98 -3.98 -9.58
CA MET A 62 3.60 -3.70 -10.88
C MET A 62 4.70 -2.64 -10.76
N LEU A 63 4.49 -1.59 -9.94
CA LEU A 63 5.50 -0.58 -9.67
C LEU A 63 6.75 -1.16 -8.97
N HIS A 64 6.55 -2.16 -8.12
CA HIS A 64 7.62 -2.77 -7.34
C HIS A 64 8.18 -4.06 -7.93
N TRP A 65 7.70 -4.52 -9.10
CA TRP A 65 8.05 -5.82 -9.68
C TRP A 65 9.55 -6.04 -9.90
N GLN A 66 10.26 -5.02 -10.37
CA GLN A 66 11.73 -5.09 -10.55
C GLN A 66 12.44 -5.31 -9.21
N TRP A 67 12.01 -4.61 -8.16
CA TRP A 67 12.56 -4.76 -6.82
C TRP A 67 12.25 -6.16 -6.26
N ILE A 68 11.00 -6.62 -6.37
CA ILE A 68 10.59 -7.97 -5.96
C ILE A 68 11.50 -9.01 -6.63
N SER A 69 11.61 -8.99 -7.96
CA SER A 69 12.42 -9.96 -8.71
C SER A 69 13.91 -9.91 -8.34
N ALA A 70 14.47 -8.73 -8.08
CA ALA A 70 15.85 -8.57 -7.67
C ALA A 70 16.10 -9.13 -6.27
N VAL A 71 15.17 -8.89 -5.33
CA VAL A 71 15.29 -9.38 -3.97
C VAL A 71 15.04 -10.89 -3.90
N THR A 72 14.08 -11.43 -4.66
CA THR A 72 13.84 -12.88 -4.76
C THR A 72 15.09 -13.63 -5.23
N ARG A 73 15.83 -13.08 -6.21
CA ARG A 73 17.10 -13.67 -6.66
C ARG A 73 18.19 -13.64 -5.58
N ARG A 74 18.22 -12.58 -4.76
CA ARG A 74 19.20 -12.42 -3.67
C ARG A 74 18.92 -13.29 -2.45
N LEU A 75 17.74 -13.88 -2.31
CA LEU A 75 17.47 -14.88 -1.26
C LEU A 75 18.40 -16.09 -1.32
N LEU A 76 18.82 -16.46 -2.53
CA LEU A 76 19.75 -17.57 -2.75
C LEU A 76 21.20 -17.18 -2.43
N SER A 77 21.44 -15.91 -2.08
CA SER A 77 22.73 -15.37 -1.64
C SER A 77 22.78 -15.15 -0.12
N ARG A 78 23.98 -14.91 0.43
CA ARG A 78 24.17 -14.68 1.87
C ARG A 78 23.65 -13.30 2.28
N LEU A 79 22.37 -13.20 2.64
CA LEU A 79 21.77 -12.02 3.28
C LEU A 79 21.90 -12.08 4.81
N PRO A 80 22.08 -10.94 5.50
CA PRO A 80 21.93 -10.87 6.94
C PRO A 80 20.56 -11.40 7.40
N ASN A 81 20.52 -12.14 8.52
CA ASN A 81 19.30 -12.79 9.03
C ASN A 81 18.11 -11.82 9.19
N GLN A 82 18.36 -10.58 9.60
CA GLN A 82 17.31 -9.57 9.76
C GLN A 82 16.68 -9.16 8.42
N GLN A 83 17.46 -9.03 7.36
CA GLN A 83 16.95 -8.73 6.02
C GLN A 83 16.18 -9.92 5.44
N ARG A 84 16.67 -11.14 5.71
CA ARG A 84 15.97 -12.37 5.34
C ARG A 84 14.61 -12.48 6.03
N LEU A 85 14.53 -12.17 7.33
CA LEU A 85 13.26 -12.18 8.06
C LEU A 85 12.25 -11.18 7.49
N ARG A 86 12.64 -9.92 7.30
CA ARG A 86 11.77 -8.88 6.70
C ARG A 86 11.20 -9.35 5.37
N TYR A 87 12.07 -9.84 4.50
CA TYR A 87 11.64 -10.35 3.22
C TYR A 87 10.69 -11.55 3.31
N LEU A 88 10.95 -12.51 4.20
CA LEU A 88 10.06 -13.66 4.39
C LEU A 88 8.67 -13.22 4.87
N ILE A 89 8.61 -12.21 5.74
CA ILE A 89 7.35 -11.61 6.17
C ILE A 89 6.66 -10.90 4.99
N ASP A 90 7.39 -10.15 4.16
CA ASP A 90 6.82 -9.47 2.99
C ASP A 90 6.24 -10.46 1.97
N VAL A 91 6.93 -11.58 1.74
CA VAL A 91 6.44 -12.65 0.85
C VAL A 91 5.25 -13.37 1.46
N ALA A 92 5.29 -13.70 2.75
CA ALA A 92 4.15 -14.30 3.43
C ALA A 92 2.93 -13.37 3.37
N LEU A 93 3.14 -12.08 3.66
CA LEU A 93 2.11 -11.04 3.56
C LEU A 93 1.55 -10.98 2.15
N PHE A 94 2.40 -10.96 1.12
CA PHE A 94 1.95 -10.95 -0.27
C PHE A 94 1.08 -12.18 -0.60
N ILE A 95 1.52 -13.39 -0.25
CA ILE A 95 0.78 -14.63 -0.52
C ILE A 95 -0.58 -14.60 0.17
N VAL A 96 -0.62 -14.28 1.47
CA VAL A 96 -1.87 -14.26 2.24
C VAL A 96 -2.78 -13.12 1.74
N MET A 97 -2.22 -11.98 1.33
CA MET A 97 -2.98 -10.89 0.72
C MET A 97 -3.65 -11.31 -0.60
N VAL A 98 -2.96 -12.07 -1.45
CA VAL A 98 -3.58 -12.64 -2.66
C VAL A 98 -4.70 -13.61 -2.30
N ILE A 99 -4.48 -14.49 -1.31
CA ILE A 99 -5.50 -15.45 -0.87
C ILE A 99 -6.75 -14.71 -0.36
N VAL A 100 -6.60 -13.71 0.52
CA VAL A 100 -7.77 -13.00 1.08
C VAL A 100 -8.53 -12.23 0.01
N VAL A 101 -7.83 -11.59 -0.94
CA VAL A 101 -8.47 -10.88 -2.06
C VAL A 101 -9.20 -11.84 -2.98
N VAL A 102 -8.55 -12.92 -3.42
CA VAL A 102 -9.16 -13.90 -4.34
C VAL A 102 -10.38 -14.56 -3.69
N THR A 103 -10.25 -14.97 -2.43
CA THR A 103 -11.37 -15.58 -1.70
C THR A 103 -12.50 -14.59 -1.42
N GLY A 104 -12.18 -13.33 -1.11
CA GLY A 104 -13.16 -12.27 -0.88
C GLY A 104 -13.95 -11.93 -2.15
N LEU A 105 -13.27 -11.85 -3.28
CA LEU A 105 -13.94 -11.78 -4.58
C LEU A 105 -14.82 -13.02 -4.78
N TRP A 106 -14.27 -14.22 -4.60
CA TRP A 106 -15.02 -15.44 -4.88
C TRP A 106 -16.31 -15.63 -4.04
N ILE A 107 -16.35 -15.11 -2.81
CA ILE A 107 -17.56 -15.17 -1.95
C ILE A 107 -18.49 -13.95 -2.08
N SER A 108 -18.15 -12.96 -2.92
CA SER A 108 -18.92 -11.72 -3.08
C SER A 108 -20.37 -12.00 -3.45
N GLU A 109 -21.29 -11.43 -2.69
CA GLU A 109 -22.74 -11.60 -2.86
C GLU A 109 -23.38 -10.44 -3.63
N VAL A 110 -22.74 -9.27 -3.60
CA VAL A 110 -23.30 -8.01 -4.13
C VAL A 110 -22.54 -7.54 -5.36
N ALA A 111 -21.23 -7.34 -5.25
CA ALA A 111 -20.43 -6.70 -6.30
C ALA A 111 -20.25 -7.62 -7.53
N LEU A 112 -19.84 -8.87 -7.34
CA LEU A 112 -19.68 -9.80 -8.47
C LEU A 112 -21.01 -10.20 -9.10
N LEU A 113 -22.07 -10.33 -8.31
CA LEU A 113 -23.40 -10.59 -8.83
C LEU A 113 -23.89 -9.45 -9.73
N GLN A 114 -23.62 -8.18 -9.37
CA GLN A 114 -23.90 -7.02 -10.23
C GLN A 114 -23.08 -7.02 -11.53
N LEU A 115 -21.93 -7.69 -11.55
CA LEU A 115 -21.12 -7.90 -12.74
C LEU A 115 -21.54 -9.15 -13.55
N GLY A 116 -22.60 -9.85 -13.11
CA GLY A 116 -23.10 -11.06 -13.76
C GLY A 116 -22.28 -12.32 -13.49
N ILE A 117 -21.38 -12.29 -12.49
CA ILE A 117 -20.54 -13.41 -12.11
C ILE A 117 -21.08 -14.01 -10.81
N ALA A 118 -21.42 -15.30 -10.85
CA ALA A 118 -21.85 -16.04 -9.66
C ALA A 118 -20.63 -16.64 -8.95
N GLY A 119 -20.35 -16.15 -7.74
CA GLY A 119 -19.36 -16.75 -6.84
C GLY A 119 -19.90 -17.96 -6.07
N ASP A 120 -19.03 -18.65 -5.33
CA ASP A 120 -19.44 -19.71 -4.39
C ASP A 120 -19.20 -19.24 -2.95
N ASN A 121 -20.31 -18.96 -2.26
CA ASN A 121 -20.33 -18.59 -0.85
C ASN A 121 -20.50 -19.82 0.08
N SER A 122 -19.85 -20.93 -0.25
CA SER A 122 -19.82 -22.11 0.61
C SER A 122 -18.99 -21.85 1.87
N ARG A 123 -19.20 -22.70 2.90
CA ARG A 123 -18.52 -22.57 4.20
C ARG A 123 -17.00 -22.62 4.08
N ILE A 124 -16.47 -23.36 3.11
CA ILE A 124 -15.02 -23.52 2.90
C ILE A 124 -14.40 -22.18 2.47
N TRP A 125 -14.98 -21.50 1.47
CA TRP A 125 -14.46 -20.22 0.98
C TRP A 125 -14.57 -19.11 2.02
N ARG A 126 -15.71 -19.04 2.74
CA ARG A 126 -15.85 -18.10 3.87
C ARG A 126 -14.81 -18.34 4.95
N GLN A 127 -14.60 -19.59 5.34
CA GLN A 127 -13.61 -19.93 6.36
C GLN A 127 -12.20 -19.54 5.91
N LEU A 128 -11.85 -19.82 4.65
CA LEU A 128 -10.56 -19.46 4.09
C LEU A 128 -10.38 -17.93 4.04
N HIS A 129 -11.41 -17.18 3.64
CA HIS A 129 -11.40 -15.72 3.65
C HIS A 129 -11.23 -15.15 5.06
N HIS A 130 -11.99 -15.65 6.05
CA HIS A 130 -11.86 -15.20 7.44
C HIS A 130 -10.48 -15.52 8.03
N THR A 131 -10.01 -16.76 7.89
CA THR A 131 -8.71 -17.16 8.44
C THR A 131 -7.55 -16.43 7.75
N SER A 132 -7.63 -16.20 6.44
CA SER A 132 -6.63 -15.38 5.74
C SER A 132 -6.72 -13.90 6.17
N SER A 133 -7.91 -13.34 6.37
CA SER A 133 -8.09 -11.96 6.88
C SER A 133 -7.42 -11.77 8.24
N ASP A 134 -7.68 -12.67 9.19
CA ASP A 134 -7.05 -12.64 10.52
C ASP A 134 -5.52 -12.69 10.42
N LEU A 135 -5.00 -13.54 9.54
CA LEU A 135 -3.58 -13.70 9.32
C LEU A 135 -2.94 -12.47 8.66
N VAL A 136 -3.62 -11.82 7.69
CA VAL A 136 -3.12 -10.58 7.07
C VAL A 136 -2.97 -9.49 8.10
N ILE A 137 -3.93 -9.30 9.02
CA ILE A 137 -3.82 -8.28 10.08
C ILE A 137 -2.54 -8.48 10.89
N PHE A 138 -2.27 -9.72 11.30
CA PHE A 138 -1.04 -10.05 12.04
C PHE A 138 0.23 -9.77 11.21
N LEU A 139 0.26 -10.19 9.94
CA LEU A 139 1.42 -9.99 9.07
C LEU A 139 1.66 -8.51 8.74
N VAL A 140 0.60 -7.71 8.53
CA VAL A 140 0.70 -6.25 8.35
C VAL A 140 1.29 -5.60 9.60
N ALA A 141 0.81 -5.97 10.79
CA ALA A 141 1.35 -5.44 12.04
C ALA A 141 2.84 -5.76 12.20
N LEU A 142 3.25 -6.99 11.86
CA LEU A 142 4.65 -7.41 11.92
C LEU A 142 5.52 -6.69 10.88
N HIS A 143 5.03 -6.55 9.65
CA HIS A 143 5.68 -5.78 8.59
C HIS A 143 5.95 -4.33 9.05
N LEU A 144 4.93 -3.65 9.58
CA LEU A 144 5.07 -2.29 10.12
C LEU A 144 6.06 -2.20 11.30
N ALA A 145 6.01 -3.17 12.22
CA ALA A 145 6.90 -3.20 13.37
C ALA A 145 8.37 -3.37 12.95
N LEU A 146 8.65 -4.25 11.98
CA LEU A 146 10.00 -4.49 11.48
C LEU A 146 10.58 -3.26 10.77
N ASP A 147 9.74 -2.49 10.08
CA ASP A 147 10.14 -1.33 9.28
C ASP A 147 9.90 0.03 9.97
N TRP A 148 9.49 0.03 11.24
CA TRP A 148 9.16 1.23 12.03
C TRP A 148 10.19 2.37 11.95
N LYS A 149 11.50 2.03 12.05
CA LYS A 149 12.59 3.02 11.95
C LYS A 149 12.60 3.72 10.59
N TRP A 150 12.37 2.98 9.51
CA TRP A 150 12.31 3.52 8.16
C TRP A 150 11.07 4.38 7.98
N ILE A 151 9.91 3.94 8.51
CA ILE A 151 8.65 4.69 8.46
C ILE A 151 8.84 6.08 9.09
N ILE A 152 9.36 6.15 10.32
CA ILE A 152 9.61 7.43 11.00
C ILE A 152 10.54 8.34 10.18
N ALA A 153 11.61 7.78 9.61
CA ALA A 153 12.56 8.54 8.81
C ALA A 153 11.90 9.08 7.52
N SER A 154 11.11 8.27 6.83
CA SER A 154 10.34 8.65 5.64
C SER A 154 9.30 9.72 5.97
N THR A 155 8.53 9.57 7.05
CA THR A 155 7.55 10.57 7.50
C THR A 155 8.20 11.90 7.82
N LYS A 156 9.36 11.90 8.52
CA LYS A 156 10.12 13.12 8.79
C LYS A 156 10.55 13.82 7.49
N ARG A 157 11.06 13.04 6.55
CA ARG A 157 11.61 13.55 5.28
C ARG A 157 10.54 14.12 4.36
N TYR A 158 9.42 13.42 4.18
CA TYR A 158 8.43 13.73 3.15
C TYR A 158 7.22 14.52 3.66
N VAL A 159 6.95 14.49 4.97
CA VAL A 159 5.81 15.21 5.56
C VAL A 159 6.30 16.34 6.45
N LEU A 160 7.11 16.05 7.48
CA LEU A 160 7.41 17.04 8.53
C LEU A 160 8.36 18.15 8.09
N TYR A 161 9.46 17.84 7.40
CA TYR A 161 10.42 18.87 6.97
C TYR A 161 9.85 19.85 5.93
N PRO A 162 9.09 19.41 4.90
CA PRO A 162 8.42 20.33 3.99
C PRO A 162 7.47 21.28 4.71
N ILE A 163 6.63 20.79 5.64
CA ILE A 163 5.69 21.61 6.41
C ILE A 163 6.44 22.64 7.26
N LYS A 164 7.46 22.21 8.02
CA LYS A 164 8.29 23.13 8.82
C LYS A 164 8.94 24.22 7.97
N ARG A 165 9.38 23.88 6.76
CA ARG A 165 9.99 24.84 5.82
C ARG A 165 8.97 25.86 5.28
N LEU A 166 7.71 25.46 5.07
CA LEU A 166 6.64 26.38 4.65
C LEU A 166 6.30 27.36 5.77
N VAL A 167 6.03 26.84 6.97
CA VAL A 167 5.74 27.67 8.16
C VAL A 167 6.88 28.65 8.46
N ARG A 168 8.14 28.21 8.38
CA ARG A 168 9.30 29.08 8.59
C ARG A 168 9.46 30.17 7.52
N ARG A 169 8.96 29.97 6.30
CA ARG A 169 8.98 30.98 5.23
C ARG A 169 7.92 32.05 5.44
N GLU A 170 6.76 31.68 5.97
CA GLU A 170 5.67 32.61 6.29
C GLU A 170 5.94 33.44 7.55
N GLY A 171 6.74 32.92 8.50
CA GLY A 171 7.13 33.61 9.73
C GLY A 171 8.45 34.41 9.67
N ALA A 172 9.09 34.58 8.50
CA ALA A 172 10.31 35.37 8.37
C ALA A 172 9.95 36.85 8.13
N PRO A 173 10.47 37.82 8.92
CA PRO A 173 10.27 39.24 8.62
C PRO A 173 10.90 39.59 7.27
N ALA A 174 10.21 40.43 6.49
CA ALA A 174 10.58 40.86 5.14
C ALA A 174 11.90 41.63 5.09
#